data_AF-A0A1D6KFP1-F1
#
_entry.id   AF-A0A1D6KFP1-F1
#
_cell.length_a   1.000
_cell.length_b   1.000
_cell.length_c   1.000
_cell.angle_alpha   90.00
_cell.angle_beta   90.00
_cell.angle_gamma   90.00
#
_symmetry.space_group_name_H-M   'P 1'
#
loop_
_entity.id
_entity.type
_entity.pdbx_description
1 polymer ?
#
loop_
_entity_poly.entity_id
_entity_poly.type
_entity_poly.pdbx_seq_one_letter_code
_entity_poly.pdbx_strand_id
1 'polypeptide(L)'
;MRSNVDIAKNLESLKTELATKYGDAETGQSVFSFIVNVVESAVKVWHDTGKVDPRVHFLLDDQKTDTEKYAPVVNIDKAFESPNTHAECFTYLRQYAENCSAKAACMVAPKSIISYPQVWKGQGSRKWKLDQSDGFFVQFEAPALRKIWFVPSTKEKGRTLCRSPEALDIGIHEVLPRIFKEAA
;
A
#
# COMPACT_ATOMS: atom_id res chain seq x y z
N MET A 1 10.61 -17.27 -10.00
CA MET A 1 9.34 -17.99 -10.19
C MET A 1 8.29 -16.98 -10.63
N ARG A 2 7.56 -17.22 -11.72
CA ARG A 2 6.53 -16.27 -12.19
C ARG A 2 5.33 -16.36 -11.22
N SER A 3 4.95 -15.24 -10.61
CA SER A 3 3.72 -15.14 -9.82
C SER A 3 2.53 -15.46 -10.72
N ASN A 4 1.58 -16.28 -10.24
CA ASN A 4 0.32 -16.50 -10.95
C ASN A 4 -0.67 -15.32 -10.80
N VAL A 5 -0.29 -14.31 -10.02
CA VAL A 5 -1.10 -13.10 -9.79
C VAL A 5 -0.65 -12.01 -10.75
N ASP A 6 -1.52 -11.68 -11.70
CA ASP A 6 -1.35 -10.55 -12.62
C ASP A 6 -1.86 -9.28 -11.93
N ILE A 7 -0.95 -8.52 -11.31
CA ILE A 7 -1.32 -7.35 -10.50
C ILE A 7 -1.89 -6.24 -11.38
N ALA A 8 -1.30 -5.99 -12.55
CA ALA A 8 -1.82 -5.00 -13.49
C ALA A 8 -3.29 -5.29 -13.83
N LYS A 9 -3.62 -6.54 -14.16
CA LYS A 9 -5.00 -6.93 -14.46
C LYS A 9 -5.94 -6.78 -13.26
N ASN A 10 -5.50 -7.13 -12.04
CA ASN A 10 -6.32 -6.99 -10.83
C ASN A 10 -6.57 -5.51 -10.45
N LEU A 11 -5.70 -4.59 -10.90
CA LEU A 11 -5.80 -3.16 -10.61
C LEU A 11 -6.33 -2.34 -11.80
N GLU A 12 -6.84 -2.95 -12.87
CA GLU A 12 -7.25 -2.21 -14.08
C GLU A 12 -8.33 -1.15 -13.81
N SER A 13 -9.21 -1.37 -12.82
CA SER A 13 -10.18 -0.35 -12.39
C SER A 13 -9.48 0.92 -11.86
N LEU A 14 -8.40 0.77 -11.09
CA LEU A 14 -7.59 1.87 -10.60
C LEU A 14 -6.99 2.68 -11.74
N LYS A 15 -6.51 2.02 -12.79
CA LYS A 15 -5.95 2.70 -13.97
C LYS A 15 -6.97 3.65 -14.62
N THR A 16 -8.21 3.17 -14.80
CA THR A 16 -9.31 3.97 -15.34
C THR A 16 -9.65 5.16 -14.45
N GLU A 17 -9.69 4.94 -13.12
CA GLU A 17 -9.91 6.01 -12.14
C GLU A 17 -8.79 7.06 -12.16
N LEU A 18 -7.53 6.63 -12.25
CA LEU A 18 -6.36 7.53 -12.32
C LEU A 18 -6.39 8.38 -13.60
N ALA A 19 -6.68 7.77 -14.75
CA ALA A 19 -6.81 8.52 -16.01
C ALA A 19 -7.92 9.59 -15.92
N THR A 20 -9.04 9.26 -15.26
CA THR A 20 -10.15 10.21 -15.07
C THR A 20 -9.79 11.34 -14.11
N LYS A 21 -9.06 11.05 -13.01
CA LYS A 21 -8.74 12.04 -11.97
C LYS A 21 -7.62 12.99 -12.34
N TYR A 22 -6.60 12.50 -13.04
CA TYR A 22 -5.46 13.33 -13.41
C TYR A 22 -5.67 14.07 -14.73
N GLY A 23 -6.57 13.61 -15.60
CA GLY A 23 -6.83 14.20 -16.92
C GLY A 23 -5.67 14.06 -17.91
N ASP A 24 -4.45 13.88 -17.41
CA ASP A 24 -3.24 13.55 -18.12
C ASP A 24 -2.98 12.04 -18.09
N ALA A 25 -2.96 11.43 -19.27
CA ALA A 25 -2.73 10.01 -19.43
C ALA A 25 -1.32 9.60 -19.00
N GLU A 26 -0.32 10.47 -19.15
CA GLU A 26 1.08 10.15 -18.80
C GLU A 26 1.26 10.09 -17.28
N THR A 27 0.80 11.10 -16.55
CA THR A 27 0.82 11.12 -15.08
C THR A 27 0.01 9.97 -14.50
N GLY A 28 -1.21 9.73 -14.99
CA GLY A 28 -2.04 8.61 -14.54
C GLY A 28 -1.38 7.24 -14.78
N GLN A 29 -0.74 7.06 -15.94
CA GLN A 29 -0.02 5.84 -16.27
C GLN A 29 1.25 5.66 -15.41
N SER A 30 1.99 6.73 -15.12
CA SER A 30 3.16 6.68 -14.24
C SER A 30 2.79 6.24 -12.82
N VAL A 31 1.73 6.82 -12.26
CA VAL A 31 1.19 6.44 -10.95
C VAL A 31 0.70 4.98 -10.93
N PHE A 32 0.04 4.54 -12.02
CA PHE A 32 -0.40 3.15 -12.14
C PHE A 32 0.77 2.16 -12.23
N SER A 33 1.77 2.44 -13.06
CA SER A 33 2.98 1.62 -13.17
C SER A 33 3.71 1.54 -11.82
N PHE A 34 3.76 2.65 -11.08
CA PHE A 34 4.36 2.70 -9.74
C PHE A 34 3.69 1.73 -8.76
N ILE A 35 2.36 1.78 -8.60
CA ILE A 35 1.66 0.88 -7.67
C ILE A 35 1.80 -0.58 -8.10
N VAL A 36 1.67 -0.88 -9.40
CA VAL A 36 1.85 -2.24 -9.92
C VAL A 36 3.24 -2.78 -9.55
N ASN A 37 4.30 -2.01 -9.81
CA ASN A 37 5.67 -2.40 -9.50
C ASN A 37 5.89 -2.66 -8.00
N VAL A 38 5.34 -1.82 -7.13
CA VAL A 38 5.44 -1.99 -5.66
C VAL A 38 4.77 -3.29 -5.23
N VAL A 39 3.54 -3.53 -5.70
CA VAL A 39 2.75 -4.71 -5.29
C VAL A 39 3.33 -6.00 -5.89
N GLU A 40 3.77 -5.99 -7.15
CA GLU A 40 4.44 -7.13 -7.76
C GLU A 40 5.74 -7.49 -7.03
N SER A 41 6.52 -6.48 -6.63
CA SER A 41 7.72 -6.68 -5.83
C SER A 41 7.40 -7.28 -4.48
N ALA A 42 6.37 -6.79 -3.78
CA ALA A 42 5.91 -7.35 -2.52
C ALA A 42 5.43 -8.80 -2.65
N VAL A 43 4.66 -9.11 -3.70
CA VAL A 43 4.20 -10.47 -4.00
C VAL A 43 5.38 -11.41 -4.24
N LYS A 44 6.38 -10.96 -5.02
CA LYS A 44 7.58 -11.75 -5.28
C LYS A 44 8.34 -12.07 -4.00
N VAL A 45 8.61 -11.06 -3.17
CA VAL A 45 9.30 -11.23 -1.88
C VAL A 45 8.52 -12.15 -0.95
N TRP A 46 7.18 -12.03 -0.92
CA TRP A 46 6.32 -12.90 -0.12
C TRP A 46 6.31 -14.35 -0.62
N HIS A 47 6.31 -14.60 -1.93
CA HIS A 47 6.45 -15.95 -2.47
C HIS A 47 7.80 -16.58 -2.12
N ASP A 48 8.87 -15.80 -2.14
CA ASP A 48 10.23 -16.29 -1.89
C ASP A 48 10.50 -16.54 -0.39
N THR A 49 9.96 -15.69 0.49
CA THR A 49 10.33 -15.68 1.92
C THR A 49 9.17 -15.94 2.88
N GLY A 50 7.92 -15.84 2.41
CA GLY A 50 6.72 -15.84 3.25
C GLY A 50 6.58 -14.60 4.14
N LYS A 51 7.37 -13.56 3.91
CA LYS A 51 7.37 -12.31 4.65
C LYS A 51 7.53 -11.13 3.70
N VAL A 52 7.14 -9.94 4.13
CA VAL A 52 7.53 -8.67 3.50
C VAL A 52 7.77 -7.66 4.62
N ASP A 53 8.76 -6.79 4.44
CA ASP A 53 9.01 -5.75 5.43
C ASP A 53 7.95 -4.64 5.27
N PRO A 54 7.45 -4.08 6.38
CA PRO A 54 6.51 -2.97 6.34
C PRO A 54 7.18 -1.67 5.89
N ARG A 55 6.71 -1.14 4.75
CA ARG A 55 7.34 -0.02 4.07
C ARG A 55 6.30 0.91 3.44
N VAL A 56 6.65 2.18 3.33
CA VAL A 56 5.96 3.14 2.46
C VAL A 56 6.89 3.48 1.31
N HIS A 57 6.43 3.19 0.11
CA HIS A 57 7.06 3.58 -1.14
C HIS A 57 6.48 4.92 -1.57
N PHE A 58 7.32 5.85 -2.03
CA PHE A 58 6.92 7.14 -2.56
C PHE A 58 7.27 7.21 -4.05
N LEU A 59 6.33 7.72 -4.84
CA LEU A 59 6.60 8.16 -6.20
C LEU A 59 7.10 9.60 -6.14
N LEU A 60 8.41 9.77 -6.22
CA LEU A 60 9.07 11.07 -6.12
C LEU A 60 8.92 11.86 -7.42
N ASP A 61 9.03 13.18 -7.32
CA ASP A 61 9.17 14.06 -8.49
C ASP A 61 10.66 14.33 -8.70
N ASP A 62 11.30 13.61 -9.63
CA ASP A 62 12.75 13.68 -9.87
C ASP A 62 13.25 15.10 -10.21
N GLN A 63 12.35 15.98 -10.67
CA GLN A 63 12.69 17.38 -10.97
C GLN A 63 12.67 18.28 -9.74
N LYS A 64 11.99 17.88 -8.66
CA LYS A 64 11.78 18.68 -7.44
C LYS A 64 12.41 18.07 -6.20
N THR A 65 12.75 16.79 -6.26
CA THR A 65 13.21 16.03 -5.10
C THR A 65 14.73 16.01 -5.05
N ASP A 66 15.28 16.37 -3.90
CA ASP A 66 16.67 16.08 -3.57
C ASP A 66 16.82 14.57 -3.28
N THR A 67 17.27 13.82 -4.29
CA THR A 67 17.39 12.35 -4.24
C THR A 67 18.61 11.88 -3.43
N GLU A 68 19.53 12.78 -3.08
CA GLU A 68 20.61 12.46 -2.13
C GLU A 68 20.06 12.46 -0.68
N LYS A 69 19.06 13.30 -0.42
CA LYS A 69 18.45 13.45 0.90
C LYS A 69 17.23 12.56 1.13
N TYR A 70 16.40 12.36 0.12
CA TYR A 70 15.13 11.64 0.24
C TYR A 70 15.14 10.33 -0.55
N ALA A 71 15.09 9.21 0.18
CA ALA A 71 14.90 7.90 -0.39
C ALA A 71 13.43 7.67 -0.82
N PRO A 72 13.18 6.92 -1.90
CA PRO A 72 11.83 6.57 -2.34
C PRO A 72 11.14 5.53 -1.44
N VAL A 73 11.83 5.00 -0.43
CA VAL A 73 11.30 3.95 0.45
C VAL A 73 11.61 4.30 1.90
N VAL A 74 10.59 4.27 2.74
CA VAL A 74 10.67 4.49 4.19
C VAL A 74 10.21 3.23 4.90
N ASN A 75 11.05 2.68 5.78
CA ASN A 75 10.69 1.55 6.64
C ASN A 75 9.80 2.01 7.80
N ILE A 76 8.77 1.23 8.13
CA ILE A 76 7.77 1.58 9.13
C ILE A 76 7.50 0.44 10.12
N ASP A 77 8.52 -0.37 10.44
CA ASP A 77 8.41 -1.57 11.28
C ASP A 77 7.77 -1.31 12.64
N LYS A 78 8.06 -0.15 13.24
CA LYS A 78 7.56 0.24 14.56
C LYS A 78 6.22 0.96 14.53
N ALA A 79 5.73 1.29 13.35
CA ALA A 79 4.51 2.10 13.18
C ALA A 79 3.25 1.39 13.66
N PHE A 80 3.30 0.08 13.90
CA PHE A 80 2.14 -0.71 14.28
C PHE A 80 2.22 -1.29 15.69
N GLU A 81 3.22 -0.91 16.48
CA GLU A 81 3.41 -1.39 17.85
C GLU A 81 2.37 -0.81 18.82
N SER A 82 1.99 0.47 18.65
CA SER A 82 1.07 1.17 19.55
C SER A 82 0.36 2.34 18.85
N PRO A 83 -0.73 2.87 19.42
CA PRO A 83 -1.35 4.10 18.91
C PRO A 83 -0.39 5.30 18.81
N ASN A 84 0.57 5.41 19.74
CA ASN A 84 1.51 6.53 19.77
C ASN A 84 2.55 6.43 18.65
N THR A 85 3.19 5.28 18.51
CA THR A 85 4.17 5.06 17.43
C THR A 85 3.50 5.14 16.06
N HIS A 86 2.24 4.72 15.97
CA HIS A 86 1.42 4.89 14.78
C HIS A 86 1.18 6.37 14.45
N ALA A 87 0.85 7.18 15.47
CA ALA A 87 0.60 8.60 15.31
C ALA A 87 1.84 9.40 14.87
N GLU A 88 2.97 9.11 15.51
CA GLU A 88 4.26 9.70 15.17
C GLU A 88 4.69 9.32 13.75
N CYS A 89 4.54 8.05 13.37
CA CYS A 89 4.92 7.57 12.06
C CYS A 89 4.14 8.29 10.94
N PHE A 90 2.80 8.38 11.02
CA PHE A 90 2.06 9.06 9.97
C PHE A 90 2.40 10.55 9.90
N THR A 91 2.67 11.20 11.05
CA THR A 91 3.07 12.62 11.08
C THR A 91 4.39 12.81 10.34
N TYR A 92 5.36 11.93 10.59
CA TYR A 92 6.62 11.90 9.83
C TYR A 92 6.38 11.66 8.34
N LEU A 93 5.56 10.68 7.95
CA LEU A 93 5.29 10.37 6.55
C LEU A 93 4.65 11.53 5.79
N ARG A 94 3.75 12.30 6.44
CA ARG A 94 3.18 13.53 5.87
C ARG A 94 4.25 14.56 5.57
N GLN A 95 5.08 14.87 6.56
CA GLN A 95 6.18 15.81 6.42
C GLN A 95 7.16 15.34 5.34
N TYR A 96 7.45 14.04 5.32
CA TYR A 96 8.34 13.43 4.34
C TYR A 96 7.80 13.60 2.92
N ALA A 97 6.54 13.25 2.69
CA ALA A 97 5.87 13.37 1.39
C ALA A 97 5.84 14.81 0.87
N GLU A 98 5.60 15.79 1.75
CA GLU A 98 5.65 17.21 1.41
C GLU A 98 7.07 17.65 1.05
N ASN A 99 8.05 17.29 1.89
CA ASN A 99 9.44 17.68 1.70
C ASN A 99 10.08 17.09 0.43
N CYS A 100 9.65 15.90 0.01
CA CYS A 100 10.13 15.24 -1.20
C CYS A 100 9.19 15.44 -2.39
N SER A 101 8.19 16.34 -2.31
CA SER A 101 7.23 16.59 -3.40
C SER A 101 6.65 15.30 -4.01
N ALA A 102 6.32 14.31 -3.17
CA ALA A 102 5.83 13.02 -3.64
C ALA A 102 4.50 13.17 -4.38
N LYS A 103 4.37 12.48 -5.51
CA LYS A 103 3.14 12.43 -6.33
C LYS A 103 2.15 11.40 -5.81
N ALA A 104 2.65 10.32 -5.22
CA ALA A 104 1.87 9.24 -4.64
C ALA A 104 2.69 8.48 -3.59
N ALA A 105 2.01 7.70 -2.75
CA ALA A 105 2.59 6.79 -1.78
C ALA A 105 1.86 5.43 -1.83
N CYS A 106 2.60 4.36 -1.57
CA CYS A 106 2.07 3.01 -1.50
C CYS A 106 2.68 2.30 -0.28
N MET A 107 1.85 2.04 0.73
CA MET A 107 2.25 1.27 1.90
C MET A 107 2.02 -0.22 1.65
N VAL A 108 3.00 -1.03 2.02
CA VAL A 108 2.91 -2.49 2.13
C VAL A 108 3.20 -2.87 3.58
N ALA A 109 2.34 -3.68 4.20
CA ALA A 109 2.57 -4.15 5.57
C ALA A 109 1.94 -5.54 5.81
N PRO A 110 2.68 -6.54 6.33
CA PRO A 110 2.10 -7.82 6.74
C PRO A 110 0.99 -7.64 7.77
N LYS A 111 -0.09 -8.40 7.65
CA LYS A 111 -1.14 -8.45 8.68
C LYS A 111 -0.59 -8.88 10.05
N SER A 112 0.36 -9.80 10.05
CA SER A 112 0.93 -10.42 11.26
C SER A 112 1.71 -9.47 12.16
N ILE A 113 2.27 -8.37 11.62
CA ILE A 113 3.03 -7.40 12.41
C ILE A 113 2.14 -6.25 12.94
N ILE A 114 0.93 -6.10 12.41
CA ILE A 114 0.08 -4.96 12.75
C ILE A 114 -0.61 -5.26 14.09
N SER A 115 -0.04 -4.73 15.17
CA SER A 115 -0.66 -4.80 16.50
C SER A 115 -1.70 -3.69 16.71
N TYR A 116 -1.53 -2.56 16.00
CA TYR A 116 -2.49 -1.48 15.91
C TYR A 116 -2.34 -0.73 14.56
N PRO A 117 -3.42 -0.36 13.86
CA PRO A 117 -4.82 -0.76 14.10
C PRO A 117 -5.12 -2.14 13.50
N GLN A 118 -5.75 -3.04 14.27
CA GLN A 118 -6.14 -4.37 13.79
C GLN A 118 -7.48 -4.32 13.03
N VAL A 119 -7.48 -3.68 11.87
CA VAL A 119 -8.67 -3.36 11.07
C VAL A 119 -9.52 -4.57 10.66
N TRP A 120 -8.92 -5.76 10.62
CA TRP A 120 -9.61 -7.02 10.32
C TRP A 120 -10.31 -7.66 11.54
N LYS A 121 -10.23 -7.05 12.73
CA LYS A 121 -10.96 -7.51 13.93
C LYS A 121 -12.30 -6.79 14.11
N GLY A 122 -12.75 -6.01 13.12
CA GLY A 122 -14.04 -5.33 13.14
C GLY A 122 -15.22 -6.30 13.29
N GLN A 123 -16.28 -5.84 13.95
CA GLN A 123 -17.54 -6.57 14.13
C GLN A 123 -18.69 -5.89 13.37
N GLY A 124 -19.82 -6.60 13.21
CA GLY A 124 -21.02 -6.07 12.56
C GLY A 124 -20.79 -5.71 11.09
N SER A 125 -21.13 -4.48 10.70
CA SER A 125 -20.93 -3.97 9.33
C SER A 125 -19.45 -3.88 8.92
N ARG A 126 -18.53 -3.88 9.89
CA ARG A 126 -17.07 -3.87 9.68
C ARG A 126 -16.45 -5.27 9.73
N LYS A 127 -17.27 -6.31 9.66
CA LYS A 127 -16.80 -7.70 9.75
C LYS A 127 -15.84 -8.02 8.60
N TRP A 128 -14.68 -8.55 8.96
CA TRP A 128 -13.71 -9.05 8.01
C TRP A 128 -14.25 -10.23 7.20
N LYS A 129 -14.07 -10.16 5.88
CA LYS A 129 -14.65 -11.12 4.92
C LYS A 129 -13.64 -12.14 4.38
N LEU A 130 -12.34 -11.93 4.59
CA LEU A 130 -11.27 -12.74 3.98
C LEU A 130 -10.78 -13.89 4.88
N ASP A 131 -11.64 -14.34 5.78
CA ASP A 131 -11.37 -15.40 6.77
C ASP A 131 -10.05 -15.19 7.57
N GLN A 132 -9.49 -16.25 8.17
CA GLN A 132 -8.20 -16.26 8.85
C GLN A 132 -7.00 -16.23 7.90
N SER A 133 -7.19 -15.87 6.63
CA SER A 133 -6.10 -15.80 5.65
C SER A 133 -4.95 -14.91 6.17
N ASP A 134 -3.73 -15.41 6.00
CA ASP A 134 -2.51 -14.62 6.17
C ASP A 134 -2.28 -13.76 4.93
N GLY A 135 -1.37 -12.81 4.98
CA GLY A 135 -1.08 -11.91 3.87
C GLY A 135 -0.66 -10.52 4.32
N PHE A 136 -0.76 -9.57 3.41
CA PHE A 136 -0.33 -8.19 3.64
C PHE A 136 -1.33 -7.18 3.09
N PHE A 137 -1.38 -6.03 3.73
CA PHE A 137 -2.12 -4.88 3.27
C PHE A 137 -1.31 -4.09 2.26
N VAL A 138 -2.01 -3.56 1.26
CA VAL A 138 -1.51 -2.57 0.32
C VAL A 138 -2.42 -1.36 0.44
N GLN A 139 -1.90 -0.22 0.88
CA GLN A 139 -2.65 1.03 0.91
C GLN A 139 -1.99 2.04 -0.01
N PHE A 140 -2.70 2.40 -1.07
CA PHE A 140 -2.27 3.38 -2.04
C PHE A 140 -2.91 4.72 -1.75
N GLU A 141 -2.12 5.77 -1.92
CA GLU A 141 -2.55 7.14 -1.77
C GLU A 141 -1.92 8.05 -2.79
N ALA A 142 -2.76 8.89 -3.39
CA ALA A 142 -2.35 10.09 -4.10
C ALA A 142 -3.34 11.21 -3.73
N PRO A 143 -3.03 12.51 -3.97
CA PRO A 143 -3.88 13.62 -3.52
C PRO A 143 -5.38 13.47 -3.85
N ALA A 144 -5.68 12.93 -5.05
CA ALA A 144 -7.04 12.78 -5.56
C ALA A 144 -7.68 11.41 -5.29
N LEU A 145 -6.93 10.42 -4.75
CA LEU A 145 -7.40 9.04 -4.67
C LEU A 145 -6.74 8.25 -3.53
N ARG A 146 -7.57 7.55 -2.74
CA ARG A 146 -7.10 6.59 -1.72
C ARG A 146 -7.75 5.23 -1.98
N LYS A 147 -6.95 4.17 -1.92
CA LYS A 147 -7.43 2.80 -2.06
C LYS A 147 -6.66 1.88 -1.13
N ILE A 148 -7.30 0.78 -0.77
CA ILE A 148 -6.69 -0.25 0.05
C ILE A 148 -7.10 -1.61 -0.47
N TRP A 149 -6.14 -2.53 -0.46
CA TRP A 149 -6.33 -3.94 -0.76
C TRP A 149 -5.69 -4.79 0.33
N PHE A 150 -6.18 -6.01 0.45
CA PHE A 150 -5.47 -7.08 1.13
C PHE A 150 -5.04 -8.11 0.09
N VAL A 151 -3.78 -8.51 0.12
CA VAL A 151 -3.27 -9.61 -0.72
C VAL A 151 -3.23 -10.86 0.15
N PRO A 152 -4.22 -11.77 0.05
CA PRO A 152 -4.23 -12.97 0.86
C PRO A 152 -3.15 -13.94 0.38
N SER A 153 -2.66 -14.76 1.29
CA SER A 153 -1.75 -15.83 1.00
C SER A 153 -2.21 -17.13 1.65
N THR A 154 -1.88 -18.23 0.98
CA THR A 154 -2.18 -19.59 1.45
C THR A 154 -0.93 -20.44 1.37
N LYS A 155 -0.85 -21.47 2.22
CA LYS A 155 0.18 -22.49 2.12
C LYS A 155 -0.34 -23.68 1.33
N GLU A 156 0.20 -23.92 0.14
CA GLU A 156 -0.11 -25.09 -0.67
C GLU A 156 1.15 -25.94 -0.84
N LYS A 157 1.09 -27.23 -0.47
CA LYS A 157 2.22 -28.17 -0.58
C LYS A 157 3.54 -27.62 0.00
N GLY A 158 3.44 -26.93 1.15
CA GLY A 158 4.59 -26.32 1.83
C GLY A 158 5.10 -25.00 1.25
N ARG A 159 4.44 -24.45 0.21
CA ARG A 159 4.81 -23.20 -0.44
C ARG A 159 3.82 -22.09 -0.13
N THR A 160 4.32 -20.89 0.14
CA THR A 160 3.49 -19.72 0.35
C THR A 160 3.11 -19.11 -1.00
N LEU A 161 1.80 -18.99 -1.26
CA LEU A 161 1.27 -18.46 -2.51
C LEU A 161 0.30 -17.32 -2.23
N CYS A 162 0.64 -16.11 -2.67
CA CYS A 162 -0.28 -14.98 -2.78
C CYS A 162 -1.42 -15.27 -3.76
N ARG A 163 -2.58 -14.70 -3.46
CA ARG A 163 -3.78 -14.65 -4.31
C ARG A 163 -3.99 -13.24 -4.88
N SER A 164 -5.03 -13.09 -5.68
CA SER A 164 -5.45 -11.78 -6.18
C SER A 164 -5.67 -10.78 -5.04
N PRO A 165 -5.25 -9.51 -5.20
CA PRO A 165 -5.58 -8.44 -4.26
C PRO A 165 -7.10 -8.28 -4.15
N GLU A 166 -7.59 -8.28 -2.91
CA GLU A 166 -8.99 -8.06 -2.56
C GLU A 166 -9.19 -6.61 -2.15
N ALA A 167 -10.03 -5.88 -2.88
CA ALA A 167 -10.31 -4.48 -2.59
C ALA A 167 -11.07 -4.34 -1.26
N LEU A 168 -10.64 -3.40 -0.42
CA LEU A 168 -11.26 -3.11 0.87
C LEU A 168 -11.85 -1.71 0.88
N ASP A 169 -12.80 -1.49 1.78
CA ASP A 169 -13.33 -0.16 2.07
C ASP A 169 -12.31 0.64 2.89
N ILE A 170 -11.79 1.74 2.33
CA ILE A 170 -10.81 2.61 2.97
C ILE A 170 -11.36 3.27 4.24
N GLY A 171 -12.65 3.58 4.32
CA GLY A 171 -13.26 4.19 5.51
C GLY A 171 -13.43 3.21 6.68
N ILE A 172 -13.26 1.92 6.43
CA ILE A 172 -13.37 0.87 7.45
C ILE A 172 -12.00 0.25 7.76
N HIS A 173 -11.18 0.03 6.74
CA HIS A 173 -9.99 -0.81 6.82
C HIS A 173 -8.67 -0.04 6.67
N GLU A 174 -8.66 1.29 6.63
CA GLU A 174 -7.40 2.04 6.53
C GLU A 174 -6.41 1.65 7.62
N VAL A 175 -5.19 1.33 7.18
CA VAL A 175 -4.10 0.94 8.07
C VAL A 175 -3.28 2.17 8.45
N LEU A 176 -3.08 3.10 7.51
CA LEU A 176 -2.44 4.39 7.76
C LEU A 176 -3.45 5.53 7.54
N PRO A 177 -3.43 6.58 8.38
CA PRO A 177 -4.15 7.81 8.09
C PRO A 177 -3.67 8.45 6.78
N ARG A 178 -4.51 9.32 6.21
CA ARG A 178 -4.22 10.07 4.99
C ARG A 178 -2.85 10.78 5.08
N ILE A 179 -1.98 10.60 4.08
CA ILE A 179 -0.66 11.23 3.96
C ILE A 179 -0.73 12.55 3.20
N PHE A 180 -1.45 12.60 2.08
CA PHE A 180 -1.54 13.78 1.23
C PHE A 180 -2.70 14.67 1.66
N LYS A 181 -2.48 16.00 1.67
CA LYS A 181 -3.58 16.95 1.79
C LYS A 181 -4.53 16.77 0.60
N GLU A 182 -5.83 16.85 0.87
CA GLU A 182 -6.83 16.84 -0.19
C GLU A 182 -6.63 18.11 -1.03
N ALA A 183 -6.57 17.96 -2.36
CA ALA A 183 -6.58 19.10 -3.24
C ALA A 183 -7.93 19.81 -3.07
N ALA A 184 -7.90 21.10 -2.71
CA ALA A 184 -9.08 21.94 -2.56
C ALA A 184 -9.80 22.15 -3.89
#